data_AF-A0AAD8PMD0-F1
#
_entry.id   AF-A0AAD8PMD0-F1
#
_cell.length_a   1.000
_cell.length_b   1.000
_cell.length_c   1.000
_cell.angle_alpha   90.00
_cell.angle_beta   90.00
_cell.angle_gamma   90.00
#
_symmetry.space_group_name_H-M   'P 1'
#
loop_
_entity.id
_entity.type
_entity.pdbx_description
1 polymer ?
#
loop_
_entity_poly.entity_id
_entity_poly.type
_entity_poly.pdbx_seq_one_letter_code
_entity_poly.pdbx_strand_id
1 'polypeptide(L)' 'MFNLDGKVALVIGLGQSGPDGLSIGAACAVAFAKQGAVIFGGNRTVDVIDSVFNISIVD' A
#
# COMPACT_ATOMS: atom_id res chain seq x y z
N MET A 1 -19.39 -2.22 4.63
CA MET A 1 -17.97 -1.87 4.39
C MET A 1 -17.51 -0.97 5.53
N PHE A 2 -16.23 -0.96 5.89
CA PHE A 2 -15.73 -0.19 7.04
C PHE A 2 -15.51 1.29 6.66
N ASN A 3 -15.48 2.19 7.65
CA ASN A 3 -15.03 3.59 7.49
C ASN A 3 -13.64 3.72 8.13
N LEU A 4 -12.62 4.07 7.33
CA LEU A 4 -11.24 4.22 7.77
C LEU A 4 -10.76 5.68 7.75
N ASP A 5 -11.66 6.66 7.64
CA ASP A 5 -11.33 8.07 7.73
C ASP A 5 -10.51 8.38 8.99
N GLY A 6 -9.40 9.11 8.82
CA GLY A 6 -8.49 9.47 9.91
C GLY A 6 -7.67 8.30 10.47
N LYS A 7 -7.68 7.12 9.83
CA LYS A 7 -6.83 5.98 10.20
C LYS A 7 -5.58 5.94 9.33
N VAL A 8 -4.51 5.44 9.94
CA VAL A 8 -3.24 5.16 9.27
C VAL A 8 -3.05 3.65 9.22
N ALA A 9 -2.67 3.11 8.05
CA ALA A 9 -2.34 1.70 7.87
C ALA A 9 -0.90 1.53 7.36
N LEU A 10 -0.11 0.77 8.11
CA LEU A 10 1.21 0.31 7.69
C LEU A 10 1.07 -1.01 6.92
N VAL A 11 1.53 -1.05 5.69
CA VAL A 11 1.48 -2.22 4.81
C VAL A 11 2.89 -2.62 4.38
N ILE A 12 3.34 -3.79 4.84
CA ILE A 12 4.64 -4.36 4.50
C ILE A 12 4.54 -5.33 3.31
N GLY A 13 5.62 -5.44 2.54
CA GLY A 13 5.63 -6.23 1.30
C GLY A 13 4.81 -5.60 0.18
N LEU A 14 4.61 -4.27 0.23
CA LEU A 14 3.75 -3.54 -0.72
C LEU A 14 4.28 -3.59 -2.16
N GLY A 15 5.60 -3.59 -2.32
CA GLY A 15 6.29 -3.73 -3.61
C GLY A 15 6.62 -5.17 -3.98
N GLN A 16 6.01 -6.19 -3.34
CA GLN A 16 6.13 -7.55 -3.86
C GLN A 16 5.41 -7.62 -5.20
N SER A 17 5.99 -8.34 -6.15
CA SER A 17 5.41 -8.57 -7.47
C SER A 17 5.65 -10.02 -7.88
N GLY A 18 4.66 -10.59 -8.54
CA GLY A 18 4.74 -11.90 -9.18
C GLY A 18 4.40 -11.77 -10.67
N PRO A 19 4.41 -12.87 -11.43
CA PRO A 19 4.09 -12.87 -12.86
C PRO A 19 2.74 -12.19 -13.20
N ASP A 20 1.81 -12.19 -12.24
CA ASP A 20 0.42 -11.78 -12.41
C ASP A 20 0.12 -10.33 -11.97
N GLY A 21 1.14 -9.53 -11.65
CA GLY A 21 0.97 -8.10 -11.33
C GLY A 21 0.94 -7.76 -9.84
N LEU A 22 -0.06 -6.98 -9.40
CA LEU A 22 -0.14 -6.38 -8.06
C LEU A 22 -0.17 -7.46 -6.96
N SER A 23 0.71 -7.34 -5.96
CA SER A 23 0.69 -8.24 -4.81
C SER A 23 -0.51 -8.02 -3.90
N ILE A 24 -0.71 -8.98 -3.00
CA ILE A 24 -1.70 -8.91 -1.91
C ILE A 24 -1.51 -7.63 -1.08
N GLY A 25 -0.26 -7.23 -0.80
CA GLY A 25 0.04 -6.00 -0.07
C GLY A 25 -0.48 -4.76 -0.79
N ALA A 26 -0.21 -4.65 -2.10
CA ALA A 26 -0.75 -3.58 -2.92
C ALA A 26 -2.29 -3.59 -2.98
N ALA A 27 -2.91 -4.76 -3.13
CA ALA A 27 -4.37 -4.91 -3.16
C ALA A 27 -5.03 -4.46 -1.83
N CYS A 28 -4.44 -4.83 -0.69
CA CYS A 28 -4.89 -4.38 0.62
C CYS A 28 -4.75 -2.86 0.77
N ALA A 29 -3.62 -2.28 0.37
CA ALA A 29 -3.40 -0.84 0.39
C ALA A 29 -4.48 -0.09 -0.42
N VAL A 30 -4.82 -0.58 -1.62
CA VAL A 30 -5.91 -0.03 -2.44
C VAL A 30 -7.24 -0.10 -1.72
N ALA A 31 -7.57 -1.26 -1.15
CA ALA A 31 -8.85 -1.48 -0.48
C ALA A 31 -9.02 -0.58 0.76
N PHE A 32 -7.93 -0.34 1.51
CA PHE A 32 -7.94 0.54 2.67
C PHE A 32 -7.98 2.02 2.28
N ALA A 33 -7.21 2.44 1.27
CA ALA A 33 -7.23 3.81 0.78
C ALA A 33 -8.61 4.20 0.24
N LYS A 34 -9.30 3.28 -0.46
CA LYS A 34 -10.69 3.48 -0.93
C LYS A 34 -11.70 3.68 0.21
N GLN A 35 -11.34 3.32 1.44
CA GLN A 35 -12.17 3.48 2.64
C GLN A 35 -11.73 4.67 3.51
N GLY A 36 -10.78 5.49 3.04
CA GLY A 36 -10.36 6.72 3.73
C GLY A 36 -9.04 6.62 4.52
N ALA A 37 -8.36 5.47 4.50
CA ALA A 37 -7.10 5.31 5.22
C ALA A 37 -5.93 6.03 4.52
N VAL A 38 -5.03 6.60 5.32
CA VAL A 38 -3.69 7.00 4.88
C VAL A 38 -2.77 5.78 4.94
N ILE A 39 -2.01 5.51 3.88
CA ILE A 39 -1.19 4.31 3.76
C ILE A 39 0.29 4.65 3.88
N PHE A 40 1.01 3.90 4.72
CA PHE A 40 2.47 3.86 4.74
C PHE A 40 2.91 2.49 4.23
N GLY A 41 3.73 2.48 3.18
CA GLY A 41 4.16 1.28 2.49
C GLY A 41 5.62 0.98 2.79
N GLY A 42 5.93 -0.27 3.10
CA GLY A 42 7.30 -0.76 3.26
C GLY A 42 7.59 -1.93 2.33
N ASN A 43 8.77 -1.95 1.73
CA ASN A 43 9.29 -3.08 0.95
C ASN A 43 10.80 -3.20 1.13
N ARG A 44 11.36 -4.39 0.85
CA ARG A 44 12.81 -4.62 0.95
C ARG A 44 13.62 -3.74 0.00
N THR A 45 13.05 -3.38 -1.15
CA THR A 45 13.65 -2.47 -2.13
C THR A 45 12.64 -1.38 -2.47
N VAL A 46 13.12 -0.13 -2.52
CA VAL A 46 12.33 1.05 -2.90
C VAL A 46 12.01 1.08 -4.39
N ASP A 47 12.87 0.46 -5.21
CA ASP A 47 12.78 0.45 -6.68
C ASP A 47 11.51 -0.18 -7.25
N VAL A 48 10.77 -0.96 -6.44
CA VAL A 48 9.59 -1.74 -6.89
C VAL A 48 8.27 -1.12 -6.42
N ILE A 49 8.27 0.14 -5.98
CA ILE A 49 7.05 0.85 -5.58
C ILE A 49 6.77 1.94 -6.61
N ASP A 50 6.08 1.55 -7.69
CA ASP A 50 5.65 2.49 -8.72
C ASP A 50 4.39 3.28 -8.28
N SER A 51 4.30 4.50 -8.78
CA SER A 51 3.56 5.65 -8.23
C SER A 51 2.03 5.59 -8.32
N VAL A 52 1.37 4.73 -7.54
CA VAL A 52 -0.10 4.63 -7.61
C VAL A 52 -0.83 5.32 -6.44
N PHE A 53 -0.15 5.74 -5.36
CA PHE A 53 -0.85 6.24 -4.17
C PHE A 53 -0.07 7.34 -3.45
N ASN A 54 -0.79 8.14 -2.66
CA ASN A 54 -0.25 9.08 -1.67
C ASN A 54 0.37 8.31 -0.48
N ILE A 55 1.27 7.37 -0.78
CA ILE A 55 2.03 6.56 0.16
C ILE A 55 3.29 7.34 0.49
N SER A 56 3.41 7.78 1.74
CA SER A 56 4.70 8.25 2.25
C SER A 56 5.57 7.01 2.47
N ILE A 57 6.61 6.86 1.64
CA ILE A 57 7.66 5.87 1.85
C ILE A 57 8.59 6.46 2.91
N VAL A 58 8.81 5.71 3.99
CA VAL A 58 9.81 6.02 5.02
C VAL A 58 10.97 5.06 4.80
N ASP A 59 12.15 5.63 4.55
CA ASP A 59 13.43 4.91 4.48
C ASP A 59 13.83 4.30 5.83
#